data_AF-A0A1M5NJ64-F1
#
_entry.id   AF-A0A1M5NJ64-F1
#
_cell.length_a   1.000
_cell.length_b   1.000
_cell.length_c   1.000
_cell.angle_alpha   90.00
_cell.angle_beta   90.00
_cell.angle_gamma   90.00
#
_symmetry.space_group_name_H-M   'P 1'
#
loop_
_entity.id
_entity.type
_entity.pdbx_description
1 polymer ?
#
loop_
_entity_poly.entity_id
_entity_poly.type
_entity_poly.pdbx_seq_one_letter_code
_entity_poly.pdbx_strand_id
1 'polypeptide(L)'
;MSEDNKNLSDDLDDMIGDVKEGAKKAGEKISQKASELADDAKELGKEAKEKASEFADEAKEVLSDGKNIAIIAHITIIGWIISFIMHSGNKSELGAFYLRQTLGLFLLAFLTWIPVVGWILAVVLFVAWIMSLIGSLSGEKKTTFLLGNQFQEWFKGL
;
A
#
# COMPACT_ATOMS: atom_id res chain seq x y z
N MET A 1 45.60 -65.10 33.01
CA MET A 1 45.55 -64.20 31.85
C MET A 1 44.27 -63.34 31.90
N SER A 2 43.99 -62.70 33.04
CA SER A 2 42.69 -62.02 33.26
C SER A 2 42.81 -60.56 33.70
N GLU A 3 44.03 -60.07 33.99
CA GLU A 3 44.27 -58.70 34.45
C GLU A 3 44.47 -57.71 33.28
N ASP A 4 45.10 -58.14 32.18
CA ASP A 4 45.30 -57.28 31.00
C ASP A 4 44.00 -56.96 30.24
N ASN A 5 42.97 -57.82 30.33
CA ASN A 5 41.68 -57.59 29.68
C ASN A 5 40.83 -56.53 30.43
N LYS A 6 41.11 -56.27 31.71
CA LYS A 6 40.39 -55.27 32.51
C LYS A 6 40.80 -53.82 32.20
N ASN A 7 42.11 -53.55 32.07
CA ASN A 7 42.59 -52.21 31.71
C ASN A 7 42.16 -51.79 30.29
N LEU A 8 42.17 -52.72 29.34
CA LEU A 8 41.77 -52.42 27.97
C LEU A 8 40.27 -52.07 27.87
N SER A 9 39.45 -52.67 28.74
CA SER A 9 38.00 -52.43 28.78
C SER A 9 37.68 -51.05 29.39
N ASP A 10 38.38 -50.67 30.47
CA ASP A 10 38.22 -49.36 31.11
C ASP A 10 38.68 -48.21 30.20
N ASP A 11 39.81 -48.34 29.50
CA ASP A 11 40.29 -47.35 28.52
C ASP A 11 39.29 -47.17 27.35
N LEU A 12 38.65 -48.26 26.92
CA LEU A 12 37.61 -48.25 25.90
C LEU A 12 36.34 -47.52 26.37
N ASP A 13 35.92 -47.74 27.61
CA ASP A 13 34.75 -47.08 28.19
C ASP A 13 34.99 -45.57 28.41
N ASP A 14 36.19 -45.17 28.84
CA ASP A 14 36.57 -43.75 28.97
C ASP A 14 36.60 -43.05 27.61
N MET A 15 37.16 -43.69 26.57
CA MET A 15 37.18 -43.12 25.22
C MET A 15 35.77 -42.99 24.62
N ILE A 16 34.89 -43.95 24.90
CA ILE A 16 33.46 -43.88 24.54
C ILE A 16 32.76 -42.75 25.30
N GLY A 17 33.12 -42.53 26.57
CA GLY A 17 32.67 -41.41 27.39
C GLY A 17 33.01 -40.06 26.77
N ASP A 18 34.28 -39.85 26.42
CA ASP A 18 34.78 -38.61 25.80
C ASP A 18 34.13 -38.35 24.43
N VAL A 19 33.95 -39.40 23.62
CA VAL A 19 33.24 -39.30 22.33
C VAL A 19 31.78 -38.91 22.54
N LYS A 20 31.11 -39.48 23.54
CA LYS A 20 29.72 -39.17 23.87
C LYS A 20 29.56 -37.75 24.39
N GLU A 21 30.51 -37.26 25.18
CA GLU A 21 30.52 -35.90 25.70
C GLU A 21 30.83 -34.87 24.61
N GLY A 22 31.79 -35.15 23.72
CA GLY A 22 32.08 -34.35 22.54
C GLY A 22 30.88 -34.24 21.60
N ALA A 23 30.18 -35.36 21.36
CA ALA A 23 28.95 -35.40 20.56
C ALA A 23 27.82 -34.58 21.21
N LYS A 24 27.65 -34.68 22.54
CA LYS A 24 26.65 -33.91 23.29
C LYS A 24 26.91 -32.41 23.19
N LYS A 25 28.16 -31.99 23.39
CA LYS A 25 28.57 -30.57 23.34
C LYS A 25 28.43 -29.98 21.93
N ALA A 26 28.72 -30.77 20.89
CA ALA A 26 28.49 -30.37 19.50
C ALA A 26 26.98 -30.23 19.20
N GLY A 27 26.17 -31.18 19.67
CA GLY A 27 24.71 -31.13 19.54
C GLY A 27 24.09 -29.90 20.23
N GLU A 28 24.52 -29.59 21.45
CA GLU A 28 24.07 -28.41 22.20
C GLU A 28 24.40 -27.10 21.46
N LYS A 29 25.60 -26.98 20.89
CA LYS A 29 26.01 -25.79 20.13
C LYS A 29 25.22 -25.61 18.83
N ILE A 30 24.89 -26.71 18.15
CA ILE A 30 24.03 -26.70 16.95
C ILE A 30 22.61 -26.29 17.34
N SER A 31 22.06 -26.86 18.41
CA SER A 31 20.73 -26.51 18.91
C SER A 31 20.64 -25.04 19.31
N GLN A 32 21.68 -24.51 19.95
CA GLN A 32 21.73 -23.10 20.35
C GLN A 32 21.72 -22.17 19.13
N LYS A 33 22.57 -22.44 18.13
CA LYS A 33 22.59 -21.67 16.87
C LYS A 33 21.29 -21.78 16.08
N ALA A 34 20.67 -22.95 16.08
CA ALA A 34 19.37 -23.14 15.44
C ALA A 34 18.27 -22.33 16.14
N SER A 35 18.30 -22.25 17.48
CA SER A 35 17.37 -21.42 18.24
C SER A 35 17.59 -19.94 17.95
N GLU A 36 18.83 -19.48 17.96
CA GLU A 36 19.21 -18.09 17.67
C GLU A 36 18.72 -17.67 16.27
N LEU A 37 18.98 -18.49 15.25
CA LEU A 37 18.49 -18.25 13.88
C LEU A 37 16.95 -18.24 13.79
N ALA A 38 16.28 -19.10 14.55
CA ALA A 38 14.82 -19.14 14.56
C ALA A 38 14.22 -17.90 15.22
N ASP A 39 14.88 -17.36 16.25
CA ASP A 39 14.46 -16.15 16.94
C ASP A 39 14.74 -14.90 16.07
N ASP A 40 15.89 -14.82 15.42
CA ASP A 40 16.22 -13.77 14.43
C ASP A 40 15.19 -13.75 13.28
N ALA A 41 14.82 -14.92 12.76
CA ALA A 41 13.83 -15.03 11.69
C ALA A 41 12.42 -14.57 12.16
N LYS A 42 12.05 -14.87 13.40
CA LYS A 42 10.79 -14.38 13.98
C LYS A 42 10.82 -12.87 14.20
N GLU A 43 11.94 -12.32 14.64
CA GLU A 43 12.12 -10.88 14.83
C GLU A 43 12.01 -10.14 13.50
N LEU A 44 12.75 -10.58 12.47
CA LEU A 44 12.65 -10.02 11.12
C LEU A 44 11.22 -10.10 10.56
N GLY A 45 10.53 -11.23 10.77
CA GLY A 45 9.13 -11.38 10.37
C GLY A 45 8.18 -10.42 11.10
N LYS A 46 8.42 -10.15 12.39
CA LYS A 46 7.64 -9.18 13.17
C LYS A 46 7.91 -7.76 12.68
N GLU A 47 9.17 -7.36 12.50
CA GLU A 47 9.54 -6.04 11.99
C GLU A 47 8.96 -5.78 10.60
N ALA A 48 9.01 -6.77 9.71
CA ALA A 48 8.43 -6.66 8.38
C ALA A 48 6.92 -6.47 8.43
N LYS A 49 6.22 -7.19 9.32
CA LYS A 49 4.78 -7.05 9.52
C LYS A 49 4.43 -5.68 10.12
N GLU A 50 5.21 -5.19 11.06
CA GLU A 50 5.02 -3.89 11.69
C GLU A 50 5.14 -2.75 10.67
N LYS A 51 6.23 -2.74 9.89
CA LYS A 51 6.43 -1.75 8.80
C LYS A 51 5.34 -1.82 7.73
N ALA A 52 4.88 -3.03 7.39
CA ALA A 52 3.78 -3.20 6.45
C ALA A 52 2.45 -2.64 7.00
N SER A 53 2.20 -2.80 8.30
CA SER A 53 1.02 -2.21 8.97
C SER A 53 1.11 -0.70 9.01
N GLU A 54 2.27 -0.14 9.40
CA GLU A 54 2.51 1.29 9.45
C GLU A 54 2.30 1.94 8.08
N PHE A 55 2.86 1.35 7.02
CA PHE A 55 2.63 1.81 5.65
C PHE A 55 1.15 1.73 5.24
N ALA A 56 0.44 0.66 5.63
CA ALA A 56 -0.97 0.50 5.31
C ALA A 56 -1.85 1.55 6.04
N ASP A 57 -1.52 1.87 7.29
CA ASP A 57 -2.21 2.89 8.07
C ASP A 57 -1.93 4.29 7.53
N GLU A 58 -0.68 4.60 7.17
CA GLU A 58 -0.31 5.87 6.53
C GLU A 58 -0.99 6.03 5.15
N ALA A 59 -1.00 4.95 4.34
CA ALA A 59 -1.73 4.93 3.08
C ALA A 59 -3.23 5.16 3.30
N LYS A 60 -3.83 4.52 4.32
CA LYS A 60 -5.25 4.72 4.64
C LYS A 60 -5.54 6.16 5.05
N GLU A 61 -4.67 6.79 5.84
CA GLU A 61 -4.80 8.19 6.24
C GLU A 61 -4.77 9.11 5.01
N VAL A 62 -3.74 8.98 4.17
CA VAL A 62 -3.60 9.74 2.92
C VAL A 62 -4.81 9.52 2.01
N LEU A 63 -5.26 8.27 1.83
CA LEU A 63 -6.41 7.97 0.97
C LEU A 63 -7.74 8.45 1.58
N SER A 64 -7.83 8.62 2.90
CA SER A 64 -9.04 9.10 3.57
C SER A 64 -9.20 10.62 3.51
N ASP A 65 -8.14 11.38 3.20
CA ASP A 65 -8.22 12.84 3.07
C ASP A 65 -9.06 13.24 1.84
N GLY A 66 -10.08 14.06 2.07
CA GLY A 66 -10.92 14.65 1.03
C GLY A 66 -10.15 15.38 -0.07
N LYS A 67 -9.01 16.00 0.27
CA LYS A 67 -8.12 16.62 -0.72
C LYS A 67 -7.48 15.57 -1.62
N ASN A 68 -7.02 14.46 -1.05
CA ASN A 68 -6.37 13.40 -1.82
C ASN A 68 -7.39 12.65 -2.68
N ILE A 69 -8.59 12.35 -2.17
CA ILE A 69 -9.72 11.86 -2.97
C ILE A 69 -9.93 12.80 -4.17
N ALA A 70 -10.03 14.10 -3.93
CA ALA A 70 -10.22 15.08 -4.99
C ALA A 70 -9.07 15.10 -6.02
N ILE A 71 -7.81 14.98 -5.62
CA ILE A 71 -6.65 14.93 -6.53
C ILE A 71 -6.66 13.63 -7.36
N ILE A 72 -6.83 12.48 -6.70
CA ILE A 72 -6.84 11.16 -7.34
C ILE A 72 -7.93 11.08 -8.41
N ALA A 73 -9.10 11.70 -8.17
CA ALA A 73 -10.18 11.77 -9.15
C ALA A 73 -9.78 12.40 -10.50
N HIS A 74 -8.77 13.26 -10.55
CA HIS A 74 -8.33 13.96 -11.75
C HIS A 74 -7.30 13.21 -12.59
N ILE A 75 -6.60 12.23 -12.04
CA ILE A 75 -5.39 11.66 -12.65
C ILE A 75 -5.75 10.81 -13.88
N THR A 76 -6.68 9.88 -13.74
CA THR A 76 -7.16 9.02 -14.84
C THR A 76 -8.60 8.59 -14.57
N ILE A 77 -9.26 7.99 -15.57
CA ILE A 77 -10.57 7.34 -15.37
C ILE A 77 -10.46 6.24 -14.29
N ILE A 78 -9.34 5.51 -14.24
CA ILE A 78 -9.08 4.51 -13.18
C ILE A 78 -8.96 5.21 -11.82
N GLY A 79 -8.21 6.30 -11.74
CA GLY A 79 -8.09 7.14 -10.54
C GLY A 79 -9.47 7.65 -10.07
N TRP A 80 -10.33 8.03 -11.00
CA TRP A 80 -11.71 8.43 -10.68
C TRP A 80 -12.54 7.29 -10.07
N ILE A 81 -12.45 6.06 -10.62
CA ILE A 81 -13.10 4.89 -10.04
C ILE A 81 -12.59 4.61 -8.62
N ILE A 82 -11.26 4.63 -8.44
CA ILE A 82 -10.63 4.44 -7.13
C ILE A 82 -11.14 5.51 -6.14
N SER A 83 -11.16 6.77 -6.57
CA SER A 83 -11.66 7.89 -5.77
C SER A 83 -13.14 7.74 -5.40
N PHE A 84 -13.98 7.18 -6.28
CA PHE A 84 -15.40 6.94 -5.98
C PHE A 84 -15.58 5.88 -4.89
N ILE A 85 -14.80 4.79 -4.98
CA ILE A 85 -14.79 3.72 -3.97
C ILE A 85 -14.30 4.28 -2.63
N MET A 86 -13.22 5.07 -2.63
CA MET A 86 -12.67 5.70 -1.44
C MET A 86 -13.66 6.68 -0.79
N HIS A 87 -14.34 7.50 -1.61
CA HIS A 87 -15.36 8.44 -1.15
C HIS A 87 -16.55 7.73 -0.48
N SER A 88 -16.93 6.55 -0.97
CA SER A 88 -18.02 5.75 -0.39
C SER A 88 -17.72 5.32 1.05
N GLY A 89 -16.43 5.11 1.39
CA GLY A 89 -15.97 4.78 2.74
C GLY A 89 -15.68 6.00 3.62
N ASN A 90 -15.23 7.12 3.05
CA ASN A 90 -15.05 8.40 3.75
C ASN A 90 -15.68 9.56 2.98
N LYS A 91 -16.90 9.93 3.38
CA LYS A 91 -17.72 10.93 2.70
C LYS A 91 -17.23 12.34 2.97
N SER A 92 -16.17 12.76 2.27
CA SER A 92 -15.72 14.15 2.26
C SER A 92 -16.51 15.00 1.27
N GLU A 93 -16.92 16.20 1.68
CA GLU A 93 -17.58 17.15 0.79
C GLU A 93 -16.69 17.64 -0.36
N LEU A 94 -15.37 17.77 -0.14
CA LEU A 94 -14.40 18.10 -1.19
C LEU A 94 -14.25 16.95 -2.18
N GLY A 95 -14.15 15.73 -1.65
CA GLY A 95 -14.12 14.50 -2.44
C GLY A 95 -15.35 14.40 -3.35
N ALA A 96 -16.56 14.49 -2.79
CA ALA A 96 -17.81 14.47 -3.55
C ALA A 96 -17.88 15.56 -4.61
N PHE A 97 -17.50 16.79 -4.27
CA PHE A 97 -17.53 17.94 -5.19
C PHE A 97 -16.66 17.69 -6.43
N TYR A 98 -15.41 17.28 -6.21
CA TYR A 98 -14.48 17.02 -7.30
C TYR A 98 -14.80 15.73 -8.04
N LEU A 99 -15.35 14.71 -7.37
CA LEU A 99 -15.84 13.50 -8.05
C LEU A 99 -16.86 13.82 -9.14
N ARG A 100 -17.85 14.66 -8.79
CA ARG A 100 -18.92 15.11 -9.69
C ARG A 100 -18.37 15.99 -10.80
N GLN A 101 -17.48 16.92 -10.46
CA GLN A 101 -16.87 17.82 -11.43
C GLN A 101 -16.01 17.09 -12.46
N THR A 102 -15.12 16.19 -12.02
CA THR A 102 -14.24 15.47 -12.93
C THR A 102 -15.00 14.45 -13.77
N LEU A 103 -16.05 13.82 -13.22
CA LEU A 103 -16.94 12.96 -14.02
C LEU A 103 -17.57 13.75 -15.17
N GLY A 104 -18.10 14.94 -14.89
CA GLY A 104 -18.66 15.82 -15.92
C GLY A 104 -17.65 16.18 -17.01
N LEU A 105 -16.41 16.51 -16.62
CA LEU A 105 -15.33 16.79 -17.57
C LEU A 105 -14.98 15.58 -18.44
N PHE A 106 -14.88 14.37 -17.86
CA PHE A 106 -14.61 13.15 -18.62
C PHE A 106 -15.75 12.79 -19.57
N LEU A 107 -17.01 12.99 -19.16
CA LEU A 107 -18.15 12.76 -20.04
C LEU A 107 -18.14 13.73 -21.24
N LEU A 108 -17.82 15.00 -21.02
CA LEU A 108 -17.67 15.97 -22.11
C LEU A 108 -16.46 15.70 -22.99
N ALA A 109 -15.40 15.12 -22.45
CA ALA A 109 -14.22 14.74 -23.22
C ALA A 109 -14.55 13.73 -24.33
N PHE A 110 -15.59 12.90 -24.19
CA PHE A 110 -16.02 12.03 -25.30
C PHE A 110 -16.51 12.78 -26.53
N LEU A 111 -17.01 14.02 -26.38
CA LEU A 111 -17.47 14.83 -27.51
C LEU A 111 -16.31 15.43 -28.32
N THR A 112 -15.06 15.33 -27.84
CA THR A 112 -13.89 15.88 -28.54
C THR A 112 -13.51 15.10 -29.79
N TRP A 113 -14.14 13.94 -30.05
CA TRP A 113 -13.90 13.12 -31.24
C TRP A 113 -14.36 13.79 -32.55
N ILE A 114 -15.24 14.79 -32.48
CA ILE A 114 -15.74 15.53 -33.65
C ILE A 114 -14.61 16.44 -34.19
N PRO A 115 -14.18 16.34 -35.46
CA PRO A 115 -13.14 17.19 -36.02
C PRO A 115 -13.50 18.68 -35.94
N VAL A 116 -12.48 19.55 -35.79
CA VAL A 116 -12.60 21.01 -35.69
C VAL A 116 -13.32 21.50 -34.42
N VAL A 117 -14.61 21.17 -34.23
CA VAL A 117 -15.39 21.58 -33.06
C VAL A 117 -14.91 20.88 -31.79
N GLY A 118 -14.65 19.57 -31.87
CA GLY A 118 -14.16 18.79 -30.75
C GLY A 118 -12.76 19.17 -30.31
N TRP A 119 -11.93 19.70 -31.22
CA TRP A 119 -10.60 20.21 -30.86
C TRP A 119 -10.67 21.53 -30.10
N ILE A 120 -11.55 22.45 -30.51
CA ILE A 120 -11.82 23.68 -29.76
C ILE A 120 -12.37 23.32 -28.37
N LEU A 121 -13.33 22.39 -28.30
CA LEU A 121 -13.86 21.89 -27.05
C LEU A 121 -12.78 21.24 -26.18
N ALA A 122 -11.85 20.47 -26.77
CA ALA A 122 -10.76 19.82 -26.05
C ALA A 122 -9.86 20.84 -25.35
N VAL A 123 -9.53 21.96 -26.00
CA VAL A 123 -8.73 23.03 -25.37
C VAL A 123 -9.48 23.65 -24.19
N VAL A 124 -10.78 23.94 -24.35
CA VAL A 124 -11.61 24.48 -23.27
C VAL A 124 -11.71 23.50 -22.10
N LEU A 125 -11.97 22.23 -22.38
CA LEU A 125 -12.04 21.17 -21.37
C LEU A 125 -10.71 20.94 -20.67
N PHE A 126 -9.59 21.05 -21.39
CA PHE A 126 -8.26 20.91 -20.81
C PHE A 126 -7.95 22.05 -19.83
N VAL A 127 -8.24 23.30 -20.19
CA VAL A 127 -8.12 24.45 -19.28
C VAL A 127 -9.04 24.29 -18.06
N ALA A 128 -10.27 23.87 -18.30
CA ALA A 128 -11.24 23.55 -17.25
C ALA A 128 -10.75 22.46 -16.29
N TRP A 129 -10.10 21.42 -16.81
CA TRP A 129 -9.49 20.35 -16.02
C TRP A 129 -8.31 20.85 -15.17
N ILE A 130 -7.42 21.67 -15.74
CA ILE A 130 -6.31 22.29 -14.99
C ILE A 130 -6.84 23.17 -13.85
N MET A 131 -7.84 24.01 -14.12
CA MET A 131 -8.46 24.87 -13.09
C MET A 131 -9.13 24.06 -11.98
N SER A 132 -9.79 22.97 -12.34
CA SER A 132 -10.38 22.02 -11.39
C SER A 132 -9.31 21.38 -10.50
N LEU A 133 -8.19 20.94 -11.10
CA LEU A 133 -7.05 20.35 -10.39
C LEU A 133 -6.38 21.36 -9.43
N ILE A 134 -6.20 22.62 -9.85
CA ILE A 134 -5.64 23.67 -8.97
C ILE A 134 -6.57 23.91 -7.78
N GLY A 135 -7.88 23.89 -8.00
CA GLY A 135 -8.86 24.03 -6.92
C GLY A 135 -8.77 22.88 -5.91
N SER A 136 -8.63 21.64 -6.39
CA SER A 136 -8.52 20.47 -5.50
C SER A 136 -7.24 20.51 -4.67
N LEU A 137 -6.12 20.91 -5.27
CA LEU A 137 -4.85 21.15 -4.55
C LEU A 137 -4.98 22.23 -3.47
N SER A 138 -5.75 23.29 -3.75
CA SER A 138 -6.03 24.37 -2.79
C SER A 138 -6.95 23.92 -1.65
N GLY A 139 -7.69 22.83 -1.81
CA GLY A 139 -8.71 22.38 -0.84
C GLY A 139 -9.97 23.25 -0.85
N GLU A 140 -10.16 24.08 -1.87
CA GLU A 140 -11.33 24.94 -2.02
C GLU A 140 -12.27 24.35 -3.07
N LYS A 141 -13.59 24.43 -2.86
CA LYS A 141 -14.58 23.98 -3.85
C LYS A 141 -14.69 24.99 -5.00
N LYS A 142 -13.76 24.94 -5.94
CA LYS A 142 -13.77 25.80 -7.13
C LYS A 142 -14.48 25.10 -8.28
N THR A 143 -15.65 25.64 -8.65
CA THR A 143 -16.39 25.18 -9.82
C THR A 143 -15.62 25.54 -11.09
N THR A 144 -15.59 24.61 -12.04
CA THR A 144 -15.07 24.89 -13.38
C THR A 144 -15.95 25.96 -14.06
N PHE A 145 -15.32 26.86 -14.81
CA PHE A 145 -16.00 27.85 -15.64
C PHE A 145 -17.04 27.18 -16.57
N LEU A 146 -18.20 27.83 -16.74
CA LEU A 146 -19.37 27.41 -17.54
C LEU A 146 -20.24 26.27 -16.97
N LEU A 147 -19.66 25.13 -16.59
CA LEU A 147 -20.42 23.88 -16.34
C LEU A 147 -20.29 23.30 -14.93
N GLY A 148 -19.50 23.94 -14.06
CA GLY A 148 -19.27 23.40 -12.72
C GLY A 148 -20.56 23.23 -11.91
N ASN A 149 -21.48 24.19 -11.92
CA ASN A 149 -22.76 24.10 -11.21
C ASN A 149 -23.65 22.98 -11.76
N GLN A 150 -23.69 22.83 -13.09
CA GLN A 150 -24.46 21.82 -13.79
C GLN A 150 -23.94 20.42 -13.44
N PHE A 151 -22.63 20.23 -13.35
CA PHE A 151 -22.06 18.96 -12.88
C PHE A 151 -22.46 18.64 -11.44
N GLN A 152 -22.46 19.64 -10.55
CA GLN A 152 -22.87 19.42 -9.16
C GLN A 152 -24.36 19.02 -9.06
N GLU A 153 -25.19 19.54 -9.96
CA GLU A 153 -26.63 19.24 -10.02
C GLU A 153 -26.91 17.88 -10.68
N TRP A 154 -26.35 17.63 -11.87
CA TRP A 154 -26.53 16.37 -12.61
C TRP A 154 -26.04 15.16 -11.84
N PHE A 155 -24.94 15.32 -11.09
CA PHE A 155 -24.32 14.24 -10.35
C PHE A 155 -24.56 14.36 -8.84
N LYS A 156 -25.58 15.09 -8.38
CA LYS A 156 -25.86 15.28 -6.93
C LYS A 156 -26.08 13.97 -6.15
N GLY A 157 -26.41 12.87 -6.84
CA GLY A 157 -26.58 11.54 -6.24
C GLY A 157 -25.28 10.76 -6.01
N LEU A 158 -24.14 11.26 -6.50
CA LEU A 158 -22.79 10.74 -6.25
C LEU A 158 -22.20 11.37 -4.97
#